data_AF-A0A966T068-F1
#
_entry.id   AF-A0A966T068-F1
#
_cell.length_a   1.000
_cell.length_b   1.000
_cell.length_c   1.000
_cell.angle_alpha   90.00
_cell.angle_beta   90.00
_cell.angle_gamma   90.00
#
_symmetry.space_group_name_H-M   'P 1'
#
loop_
_entity.id
_entity.type
_entity.pdbx_description
1 polymer ?
#
loop_
_entity_poly.entity_id
_entity_poly.type
_entity_poly.pdbx_seq_one_letter_code
_entity_poly.pdbx_strand_id
1 'polypeptide(L)'
;AVQSGSALLTDVLRVTPAGVQVTALQVQGEQLQLKGVAADPEAFRRVNGLQLLLARSPLVQPDGVTVVKLSRDKPTEPLGWELTARFASLQPQQQASVLASLQADGLARRLQLLQRAGVLR
;
A
#
# COMPACT_ATOMS: atom_id res chain seq x y z
N ALA A 1 0.03 12.39 9.84
CA ALA A 1 -0.03 11.01 10.38
C ALA A 1 1.38 10.42 10.45
N VAL A 2 1.74 9.70 11.53
CA VAL A 2 3.07 9.07 11.61
C VAL A 2 3.06 7.79 10.75
N GLN A 3 3.85 7.77 9.68
CA GLN A 3 3.89 6.66 8.72
C GLN A 3 4.90 5.60 9.16
N SER A 4 4.47 4.36 9.33
CA SER A 4 5.36 3.22 9.58
C SER A 4 5.74 2.57 8.24
N GLY A 5 7.00 2.74 7.83
CA GLY A 5 7.51 2.10 6.60
C GLY A 5 7.43 0.57 6.66
N SER A 6 7.67 -0.04 7.82
CA SER A 6 7.53 -1.49 8.00
C SER A 6 6.08 -1.96 7.90
N ALA A 7 5.13 -1.24 8.50
CA ALA A 7 3.71 -1.56 8.38
C ALA A 7 3.25 -1.50 6.92
N LEU A 8 3.69 -0.46 6.20
CA LEU A 8 3.39 -0.27 4.80
C LEU A 8 3.94 -1.41 3.94
N LEU A 9 5.19 -1.82 4.15
CA LEU A 9 5.77 -2.96 3.43
C LEU A 9 5.01 -4.25 3.74
N THR A 10 4.68 -4.52 5.01
CA THR A 10 3.87 -5.69 5.40
C THR A 10 2.50 -5.69 4.73
N ASP A 11 1.84 -4.53 4.67
CA ASP A 11 0.54 -4.40 4.01
C ASP A 11 0.64 -4.66 2.51
N VAL A 12 1.60 -4.00 1.83
CA VAL A 12 1.83 -4.16 0.39
C VAL A 12 2.17 -5.62 0.04
N LEU A 13 3.02 -6.28 0.83
CA LEU A 13 3.34 -7.70 0.63
C LEU A 13 2.12 -8.61 0.81
N ARG A 14 1.24 -8.30 1.76
CA ARG A 14 0.01 -9.06 2.02
C ARG A 14 -0.99 -8.95 0.87
N VAL A 15 -1.11 -7.77 0.25
CA VAL A 15 -2.06 -7.52 -0.84
C VAL A 15 -1.49 -7.83 -2.23
N THR A 16 -0.19 -8.08 -2.35
CA THR A 16 0.44 -8.40 -3.64
C THR A 16 0.08 -9.83 -4.06
N PRO A 17 -0.65 -10.02 -5.17
CA PRO A 17 -1.06 -11.35 -5.60
C PRO A 17 0.11 -12.11 -6.25
N ALA A 18 0.00 -13.45 -6.29
CA ALA A 18 0.98 -14.29 -6.96
C ALA A 18 1.17 -13.89 -8.43
N GLY A 19 2.42 -13.89 -8.89
CA GLY A 19 2.78 -13.47 -10.25
C GLY A 19 2.86 -11.94 -10.45
N VAL A 20 2.69 -11.14 -9.39
CA VAL A 20 3.01 -9.71 -9.37
C VAL A 20 4.21 -9.48 -8.47
N GLN A 21 5.14 -8.66 -8.93
CA GLN A 21 6.35 -8.29 -8.18
C GLN A 21 6.40 -6.77 -8.07
N VAL A 22 6.53 -6.27 -6.85
CA VAL A 22 6.80 -4.86 -6.58
C VAL A 22 8.30 -4.65 -6.62
N THR A 23 8.77 -3.79 -7.54
CA THR A 23 10.21 -3.49 -7.71
C THR A 23 10.60 -2.16 -7.07
N ALA A 24 9.65 -1.23 -6.94
CA ALA A 24 9.87 0.02 -6.23
C ALA A 24 8.61 0.47 -5.49
N LEU A 25 8.83 1.07 -4.32
CA LEU A 25 7.81 1.70 -3.50
C LEU A 25 8.36 3.04 -3.01
N GLN A 26 7.59 4.11 -3.23
CA GLN A 26 7.97 5.44 -2.80
C GLN A 26 6.78 6.15 -2.14
N VAL A 27 7.04 6.83 -1.02
CA VAL A 27 6.07 7.69 -0.36
C VAL A 27 6.39 9.14 -0.69
N GLN A 28 5.40 9.86 -1.23
CA GLN A 28 5.48 11.28 -1.56
C GLN A 28 4.33 12.01 -0.85
N GLY A 29 4.61 12.52 0.36
CA GLY A 29 3.60 13.16 1.20
C GLY A 29 2.48 12.18 1.57
N GLU A 30 1.28 12.45 1.06
CA GLU A 30 0.07 11.62 1.29
C GLU A 30 -0.17 10.60 0.18
N GLN A 31 0.74 10.50 -0.79
CA GLN A 31 0.65 9.56 -1.90
C GLN A 31 1.70 8.45 -1.81
N LEU A 32 1.31 7.27 -2.21
CA LEU A 32 2.12 6.09 -2.42
C LEU A 32 2.28 5.87 -3.93
N GLN A 33 3.51 5.70 -4.38
CA GLN A 33 3.86 5.29 -5.74
C GLN A 33 4.43 3.87 -5.70
N LEU A 34 3.92 3.01 -6.57
CA LEU A 34 4.32 1.62 -6.69
C LEU A 34 4.69 1.32 -8.14
N LYS A 35 5.81 0.63 -8.32
CA LYS A 35 6.24 0.13 -9.63
C LYS A 35 6.55 -1.35 -9.53
N GLY A 36 6.40 -2.05 -10.63
CA GLY A 36 6.71 -3.45 -10.67
C GLY A 36 6.50 -4.11 -12.01
N VAL A 37 6.55 -5.43 -11.96
CA VAL A 37 6.30 -6.30 -13.12
C VAL A 37 5.24 -7.35 -12.77
N ALA A 38 4.46 -7.75 -13.77
CA ALA A 38 3.49 -8.84 -13.65
C ALA A 38 3.78 -9.89 -14.71
N ALA A 39 3.87 -11.14 -14.27
CA ALA A 39 4.12 -12.28 -15.12
C ALA A 39 2.85 -12.76 -15.82
N ASP A 40 3.02 -13.35 -16.99
CA ASP A 40 1.97 -14.09 -17.69
C ASP A 40 1.79 -15.51 -17.14
N PRO A 41 0.62 -16.14 -17.37
CA PRO A 41 -0.53 -15.59 -18.09
C PRO A 41 -1.30 -14.56 -17.26
N GLU A 42 -2.04 -13.69 -17.96
CA GLU A 42 -3.04 -12.77 -17.40
C GLU A 42 -2.46 -11.59 -16.61
N ALA A 43 -1.31 -11.07 -17.04
CA ALA A 43 -0.62 -9.99 -16.34
C ALA A 43 -1.51 -8.77 -16.08
N PHE A 44 -2.32 -8.35 -17.07
CA PHE A 44 -3.28 -7.24 -16.91
C PHE A 44 -4.31 -7.51 -15.82
N ARG A 45 -4.88 -8.72 -15.77
CA ARG A 45 -5.84 -9.12 -14.75
C ARG A 45 -5.20 -9.13 -13.36
N ARG A 46 -3.94 -9.55 -13.26
CA ARG A 46 -3.18 -9.54 -12.00
C ARG A 46 -2.92 -8.12 -11.49
N VAL A 47 -2.55 -7.20 -12.37
CA VAL A 47 -2.37 -5.78 -11.99
C VAL A 47 -3.69 -5.14 -11.57
N ASN A 48 -4.79 -5.44 -12.28
CA ASN A 48 -6.13 -5.01 -11.85
C ASN A 48 -6.52 -5.61 -10.49
N GLY A 49 -6.19 -6.89 -10.26
CA GLY A 49 -6.36 -7.53 -8.95
C GLY A 49 -5.59 -6.82 -7.84
N LEU A 50 -4.33 -6.46 -8.09
CA LEU A 50 -3.52 -5.66 -7.16
C LEU A 50 -4.18 -4.31 -6.87
N GLN A 51 -4.69 -3.60 -7.88
CA GLN A 51 -5.41 -2.33 -7.69
C GLN A 51 -6.62 -2.51 -6.74
N LEU A 52 -7.45 -3.53 -6.98
CA LEU A 52 -8.64 -3.81 -6.17
C LEU A 52 -8.29 -4.22 -4.73
N LEU A 53 -7.21 -4.98 -4.55
CA LEU A 53 -6.74 -5.39 -3.21
C LEU A 53 -6.14 -4.21 -2.44
N LEU A 54 -5.37 -3.35 -3.12
CA LEU A 54 -4.87 -2.10 -2.54
C LEU A 54 -6.01 -1.18 -2.12
N ALA A 55 -7.06 -1.04 -2.94
CA ALA A 55 -8.24 -0.24 -2.60
C ALA A 55 -9.00 -0.76 -1.36
N ARG A 56 -8.78 -2.02 -0.97
CA ARG A 56 -9.34 -2.63 0.23
C ARG A 56 -8.40 -2.56 1.44
N SER A 57 -7.17 -2.07 1.26
CA SER A 57 -6.23 -1.89 2.37
C SER A 57 -6.74 -0.82 3.33
N PRO A 58 -6.66 -1.04 4.65
CA PRO A 58 -7.03 -0.03 5.63
C PRO A 58 -6.09 1.19 5.61
N LEU A 59 -4.91 1.09 4.99
CA LEU A 59 -3.97 2.20 4.85
C LEU A 59 -4.28 3.10 3.67
N VAL A 60 -5.14 2.66 2.74
CA VAL A 60 -5.35 3.30 1.44
C VAL A 60 -6.78 3.79 1.34
N GLN A 61 -6.97 4.98 0.75
CA GLN A 61 -8.31 5.46 0.42
C GLN A 61 -8.89 4.60 -0.72
N PRO A 62 -10.13 4.07 -0.60
CA PRO A 62 -10.68 3.14 -1.60
C PRO A 62 -10.66 3.67 -3.03
N ASP A 63 -11.11 4.91 -3.24
CA ASP A 63 -11.13 5.56 -4.56
C ASP A 63 -9.80 6.26 -4.89
N GLY A 64 -8.77 6.06 -4.07
CA GLY A 64 -7.48 6.71 -4.19
C GLY A 64 -6.45 5.96 -5.02
N VAL A 65 -6.79 4.78 -5.57
CA VAL A 65 -5.85 3.91 -6.31
C VAL A 65 -6.01 4.05 -7.82
N THR A 66 -4.95 4.50 -8.49
CA THR A 66 -4.95 4.79 -9.93
C THR A 66 -3.80 4.10 -10.65
N VAL A 67 -4.11 3.45 -11.77
CA VAL A 67 -3.12 2.95 -12.74
C VAL A 67 -2.55 4.13 -13.52
N VAL A 68 -1.25 4.37 -13.38
CA VAL A 68 -0.55 5.45 -14.09
C VAL A 68 -0.05 4.96 -15.44
N LYS A 69 0.54 3.75 -15.47
CA LYS A 69 1.16 3.20 -16.68
C LYS A 69 1.12 1.69 -16.68
N LEU A 70 0.89 1.13 -17.86
CA LEU A 70 1.12 -0.28 -18.20
C LEU A 70 1.98 -0.30 -19.46
N SER A 71 3.06 -1.06 -19.46
CA SER A 71 3.99 -1.13 -20.59
C SER A 71 4.55 -2.52 -20.79
N ARG A 72 4.60 -2.95 -22.04
CA ARG A 72 5.21 -4.22 -22.46
C ARG A 72 5.72 -4.05 -23.87
N ASP A 73 6.97 -4.40 -24.10
CA ASP A 73 7.60 -4.25 -25.42
C ASP A 73 7.30 -5.46 -26.32
N LYS A 74 7.25 -6.68 -25.76
CA LYS A 74 6.89 -7.90 -26.48
C LYS A 74 5.88 -8.75 -25.69
N PRO A 75 4.95 -9.47 -26.35
CA PRO A 75 3.96 -10.31 -25.67
C PRO A 75 4.54 -11.34 -24.69
N THR A 76 5.77 -11.81 -24.94
CA THR A 76 6.48 -12.80 -24.12
C THR A 76 7.19 -12.22 -22.90
N GLU A 77 7.26 -10.89 -22.79
CA GLU A 77 7.93 -10.19 -21.67
C GLU A 77 6.94 -9.84 -20.55
N PRO A 78 7.41 -9.78 -19.29
CA PRO A 78 6.58 -9.33 -18.17
C PRO A 78 5.96 -7.95 -18.43
N LEU A 79 4.72 -7.75 -17.97
CA LEU A 79 4.07 -6.44 -18.04
C LEU A 79 4.66 -5.53 -16.96
N GLY A 80 5.34 -4.45 -17.35
CA GLY A 80 5.69 -3.36 -16.46
C GLY A 80 4.46 -2.56 -16.07
N TRP A 81 4.35 -2.18 -14.81
CA TRP A 81 3.21 -1.41 -14.30
C TRP A 81 3.64 -0.33 -13.30
N GLU A 82 2.84 0.73 -13.24
CA GLU A 82 2.97 1.83 -12.27
C GLU A 82 1.58 2.19 -11.73
N LEU A 83 1.48 2.24 -10.40
CA LEU A 83 0.26 2.56 -9.66
C LEU A 83 0.55 3.71 -8.69
N THR A 84 -0.46 4.52 -8.45
CA THR A 84 -0.50 5.44 -7.32
C THR A 84 -1.63 5.08 -6.39
N ALA A 85 -1.46 5.35 -5.10
CA ALA A 85 -2.49 5.23 -4.08
C ALA A 85 -2.44 6.44 -3.15
N ARG A 86 -3.59 6.88 -2.62
CA ARG A 86 -3.63 7.89 -1.55
C ARG A 86 -3.79 7.22 -0.20
N PHE A 87 -3.08 7.69 0.81
CA PHE A 87 -3.26 7.18 2.17
C PHE A 87 -4.63 7.57 2.72
N ALA A 88 -5.23 6.66 3.48
CA ALA A 88 -6.43 6.96 4.23
C ALA A 88 -6.13 7.91 5.39
N SER A 89 -7.00 8.89 5.62
CA SER A 89 -6.98 9.69 6.85
C SER A 89 -7.69 8.90 7.95
N LEU A 90 -6.93 8.32 8.85
CA LEU A 90 -7.43 7.51 9.96
C LEU A 90 -7.44 8.31 11.25
N GLN A 91 -8.48 8.15 12.06
CA GLN A 91 -8.45 8.65 13.42
C GLN A 91 -7.31 7.98 14.20
N PRO A 92 -6.68 8.67 15.16
CA PRO A 92 -5.52 8.13 15.86
C PRO A 92 -5.73 6.71 16.41
N GLN A 93 -6.89 6.42 17.02
CA GLN A 93 -7.17 5.11 17.62
C GLN A 93 -7.31 4.00 16.57
N GLN A 94 -7.94 4.32 15.43
CA GLN A 94 -8.02 3.43 14.27
C GLN A 94 -6.62 3.17 13.69
N GLN A 95 -5.80 4.22 13.58
CA GLN A 95 -4.43 4.12 13.08
C GLN A 95 -3.58 3.19 13.96
N ALA A 96 -3.66 3.32 15.29
CA ALA A 96 -2.94 2.42 16.20
C ALA A 96 -3.37 0.95 16.02
N SER A 97 -4.68 0.71 15.85
CA SER A 97 -5.23 -0.65 15.67
C SER A 97 -4.78 -1.27 14.35
N VAL A 98 -4.80 -0.50 13.26
CA VAL A 98 -4.27 -0.92 11.95
C VAL A 98 -2.79 -1.24 12.06
N LEU A 99 -1.97 -0.35 12.65
CA LEU A 99 -0.54 -0.57 12.81
C LEU A 99 -0.21 -1.84 13.60
N ALA A 100 -0.96 -2.13 14.66
CA ALA A 100 -0.80 -3.37 15.42
C ALA A 100 -1.10 -4.62 14.55
N SER A 101 -2.17 -4.59 13.75
CA SER A 101 -2.49 -5.69 12.80
C SER A 101 -1.45 -5.89 11.69
N LEU A 102 -0.65 -4.84 11.42
CA LEU A 102 0.47 -4.85 10.49
C LEU A 102 1.81 -5.14 11.19
N GLN A 103 1.78 -5.59 12.46
CA GLN A 103 2.94 -5.92 13.29
C GLN A 103 3.91 -4.73 13.53
N ALA A 104 3.41 -3.50 13.41
CA ALA A 104 4.15 -2.28 13.75
C ALA A 104 3.93 -1.87 15.22
N ASP A 105 4.11 -2.83 16.14
CA ASP A 105 3.73 -2.72 17.56
C ASP A 105 4.40 -1.53 18.26
N GLY A 106 5.68 -1.29 17.99
CA GLY A 106 6.42 -0.19 18.60
C GLY A 106 5.88 1.19 18.21
N LEU A 107 5.33 1.35 17.00
CA LEU A 107 4.72 2.60 16.57
C LEU A 107 3.27 2.71 17.07
N ALA A 108 2.53 1.61 17.04
CA ALA A 108 1.19 1.54 17.62
C ALA A 108 1.17 1.98 19.10
N ARG A 109 2.11 1.47 19.92
CA ARG A 109 2.25 1.87 21.33
C ARG A 109 2.57 3.35 21.49
N ARG A 110 3.51 3.88 20.70
CA ARG A 110 3.86 5.32 20.73
C ARG A 110 2.65 6.20 20.44
N LEU A 111 1.84 5.81 19.46
CA LEU A 111 0.64 6.55 19.07
C LEU A 111 -0.41 6.54 20.19
N GLN A 112 -0.62 5.39 20.85
CA GLN A 112 -1.49 5.28 22.02
C GLN A 112 -1.01 6.14 23.21
N LEU A 113 0.30 6.18 23.47
CA LEU A 113 0.86 7.02 24.53
C LEU A 113 0.62 8.51 24.26
N LEU A 114 0.81 8.95 23.02
CA LEU A 114 0.58 10.34 22.63
C LEU A 114 -0.89 10.76 22.72
N GLN A 115 -1.83 9.85 22.42
CA GLN A 115 -3.27 10.09 22.65
C GLN A 115 -3.59 10.23 24.13
N ARG A 116 -3.09 9.31 24.96
CA ARG A 116 -3.31 9.35 26.43
C ARG A 116 -2.72 10.61 27.06
N ALA A 117 -1.62 11.10 26.52
CA ALA A 117 -1.00 12.35 26.94
C ALA A 117 -1.74 13.61 26.43
N GLY A 118 -2.81 13.46 25.64
CA GLY A 118 -3.60 14.56 25.10
C GLY A 118 -2.92 15.35 23.97
N VAL A 119 -1.80 14.84 23.44
CA VAL A 119 -0.99 15.48 22.39
C VAL A 119 -1.59 15.24 21.00
N LEU A 120 -2.25 14.09 20.81
CA LEU A 120 -3.03 13.76 19.63
C LEU A 120 -4.51 13.71 20.01
N ARG A 121 -5.34 14.47 19.31
CA ARG A 121 -6.81 14.43 19.42
C ARG A 121 -7.40 13.78 18.17
#